data_AF-A0A6I2U507-F1
#
_entry.id   AF-A0A6I2U507-F1
#
_cell.length_a   1.000
_cell.length_b   1.000
_cell.length_c   1.000
_cell.angle_alpha   90.00
_cell.angle_beta   90.00
_cell.angle_gamma   90.00
#
_symmetry.space_group_name_H-M   'P 1'
#
loop_
_entity.id
_entity.type
_entity.pdbx_description
1 polymer ?
#
loop_
_entity_poly.entity_id
_entity_poly.type
_entity_poly.pdbx_seq_one_letter_code
_entity_poly.pdbx_strand_id
1 'polypeptide(L)'
;MRGKTYVYFNGKTEYIGTGGEEQTAYPLGSLVFGTLDVDWEPYLEQARALRRAYTGVDFGETCTMPQRLSEPETCVYYQVAEFYHNMSLSVKTVSPAFFDLLEGYCLAVWRAYDQESEPYLEALASGVNDTGLSRSEVHQRLIHLGNQAITGNIMEGYCRSFPAYTEQMKYYIEWETEDRSLCETALLVLDYFINFLKKISAFQKDLRALIGVTLCGKDGKPLSAPSARLLKLAENDGELYGRCSRMLDDVHIKLQQYMPEGIKKGGVAAATFYASDNLPALVFLEFQQMCALDLRAARCENCGRLFLPFSSRTKYCDRVCDEDTGASCKEVAAREKYAAQVKADRARQLYQQLRNKYQMRCARAQGNAKMREDYNKWRDTAQKAMVKYQVEEMSFEQFAESIQIP
;
A
#
# COMPACT_ATOMS: atom_id res chain seq x y z
N MET A 1 20.51 11.91 14.77
CA MET A 1 19.50 10.84 14.47
C MET A 1 18.13 11.05 15.16
N ARG A 2 17.65 12.29 15.35
CA ARG A 2 16.26 12.55 15.76
C ARG A 2 15.38 12.52 14.50
N GLY A 3 14.21 11.86 14.57
CA GLY A 3 13.17 11.91 13.54
C GLY A 3 13.14 10.82 12.47
N LYS A 4 14.09 9.87 12.41
CA LYS A 4 13.93 8.71 11.50
C LYS A 4 12.76 7.83 11.97
N THR A 5 11.92 7.39 11.04
CA THR A 5 10.90 6.37 11.29
C THR A 5 11.56 5.00 11.24
N TYR A 6 11.26 4.16 12.22
CA TYR A 6 11.79 2.81 12.35
C TYR A 6 10.67 1.78 12.21
N VAL A 7 11.04 0.61 11.72
CA VAL A 7 10.23 -0.61 11.73
C VAL A 7 10.83 -1.60 12.71
N TYR A 8 10.01 -2.28 13.49
CA TYR A 8 10.43 -3.44 14.28
C TYR A 8 9.38 -4.56 14.16
N PHE A 9 9.83 -5.81 14.19
CA PHE A 9 8.98 -6.98 14.05
C PHE A 9 8.93 -7.81 15.34
N ASN A 10 7.72 -8.23 15.73
CA ASN A 10 7.52 -9.18 16.83
C ASN A 10 6.44 -10.20 16.47
N GLY A 11 6.88 -11.42 16.16
CA GLY A 11 5.99 -12.46 15.68
C GLY A 11 5.26 -12.01 14.40
N LYS A 12 3.92 -12.00 14.44
CA LYS A 12 3.07 -11.64 13.29
C LYS A 12 2.64 -10.17 13.29
N THR A 13 3.34 -9.33 14.04
CA THR A 13 3.06 -7.90 14.14
C THR A 13 4.30 -7.12 13.73
N GLU A 14 4.11 -6.09 12.92
CA GLU A 14 5.09 -5.06 12.65
C GLU A 14 4.70 -3.76 13.37
N TYR A 15 5.69 -3.00 13.80
CA TYR A 15 5.51 -1.76 14.53
C TYR A 15 6.26 -0.66 13.81
N ILE A 16 5.60 0.47 13.59
CA ILE A 16 6.15 1.60 12.86
C ILE A 16 6.02 2.84 13.74
N GLY A 17 7.10 3.61 13.86
CA GLY A 17 7.08 4.85 14.63
C GLY A 17 8.40 5.60 14.62
N THR A 18 8.39 6.84 15.10
CA THR A 18 9.61 7.62 15.27
C THR A 18 10.27 7.30 16.61
N GLY A 19 11.61 7.31 16.65
CA GLY A 19 12.34 6.94 17.87
C GLY A 19 12.03 7.85 19.05
N GLY A 20 11.20 7.37 19.99
CA GLY A 20 10.80 8.09 21.20
C GLY A 20 9.28 8.30 21.36
N GLU A 21 8.48 8.00 20.34
CA GLU A 21 7.02 8.12 20.34
C GLU A 21 6.31 6.75 20.42
N GLU A 22 4.98 6.75 20.61
CA GLU A 22 4.15 5.55 20.50
C GLU A 22 4.29 4.93 19.10
N GLN A 23 4.40 3.60 19.06
CA GLN A 23 4.53 2.86 17.81
C GLN A 23 3.17 2.33 17.37
N THR A 24 2.80 2.55 16.11
CA THR A 24 1.60 1.98 15.53
C THR A 24 1.83 0.51 15.21
N ALA A 25 0.93 -0.37 15.67
CA ALA A 25 1.01 -1.80 15.40
C ALA A 25 0.17 -2.19 14.17
N TYR A 26 0.78 -2.94 13.26
CA TYR A 26 0.14 -3.48 12.07
C TYR A 26 0.36 -4.99 11.96
N PRO A 27 -0.55 -5.74 11.30
CA PRO A 27 -0.28 -7.12 10.96
C PRO A 27 0.94 -7.23 10.04
N LEU A 28 1.79 -8.23 10.28
CA LEU A 28 2.92 -8.50 9.38
C LEU A 28 2.41 -8.80 7.96
N GLY A 29 3.06 -8.19 6.99
CA GLY A 29 2.72 -8.14 5.58
C GLY A 29 2.03 -6.83 5.14
N SER A 30 1.80 -5.86 6.04
CA SER A 30 1.03 -4.66 5.66
C SER A 30 1.83 -3.73 4.74
N LEU A 31 3.16 -3.66 4.86
CA LEU A 31 4.00 -2.94 3.89
C LEU A 31 4.07 -3.66 2.53
N VAL A 32 4.22 -4.98 2.55
CA VAL A 32 4.26 -5.83 1.36
C VAL A 32 2.95 -5.70 0.59
N PHE A 33 1.80 -5.91 1.22
CA PHE A 33 0.52 -5.80 0.52
C PHE A 33 0.19 -4.35 0.17
N GLY A 34 0.52 -3.39 1.03
CA GLY A 34 0.34 -1.96 0.75
C GLY A 34 1.09 -1.53 -0.51
N THR A 35 2.35 -1.95 -0.64
CA THR A 35 3.16 -1.69 -1.85
C THR A 35 2.50 -2.24 -3.11
N LEU A 36 1.82 -3.39 -3.04
CA LEU A 36 1.16 -4.03 -4.18
C LEU A 36 -0.20 -3.42 -4.53
N ASP A 37 -0.90 -2.90 -3.52
CA ASP A 37 -2.26 -2.40 -3.62
C ASP A 37 -2.31 -0.92 -4.06
N VAL A 38 -1.26 -0.13 -3.78
CA VAL A 38 -1.13 1.24 -4.29
C VAL A 38 -0.72 1.20 -5.77
N ASP A 39 -1.39 1.99 -6.61
CA ASP A 39 -0.98 2.20 -7.99
C ASP A 39 0.01 3.36 -8.09
N TRP A 40 1.31 3.04 -8.13
CA TRP A 40 2.40 4.03 -8.07
C TRP A 40 2.67 4.74 -9.41
N GLU A 41 2.35 4.09 -10.53
CA GLU A 41 2.69 4.60 -11.87
C GLU A 41 1.99 5.92 -12.22
N PRO A 42 0.69 6.12 -11.90
CA PRO A 42 0.03 7.41 -12.09
C PRO A 42 0.72 8.56 -11.37
N TYR A 43 1.15 8.36 -10.12
CA TYR A 43 1.86 9.40 -9.36
C TYR A 43 3.25 9.68 -9.95
N LEU A 44 3.95 8.65 -10.44
CA LEU A 44 5.23 8.84 -11.13
C LEU A 44 5.07 9.70 -12.39
N GLU A 45 4.05 9.44 -13.19
CA GLU A 45 3.78 10.23 -14.39
C GLU A 45 3.34 11.66 -14.08
N GLN A 46 2.51 11.86 -13.05
CA GLN A 46 2.15 13.19 -12.55
C GLN A 46 3.39 13.98 -12.09
N ALA A 47 4.25 13.38 -11.27
CA ALA A 47 5.47 14.03 -10.79
C ALA A 47 6.41 14.40 -11.94
N ARG A 48 6.59 13.51 -12.92
CA ARG A 48 7.38 13.77 -14.12
C ARG A 48 6.79 14.89 -14.98
N ALA A 49 5.47 14.92 -15.14
CA ALA A 49 4.79 15.99 -15.88
C ALA A 49 4.98 17.34 -15.19
N LEU A 50 4.79 17.38 -13.87
CA LEU A 50 5.04 18.57 -13.05
C LEU A 50 6.50 19.04 -13.20
N ARG A 51 7.47 18.12 -13.11
CA ARG A 51 8.89 18.46 -13.25
C ARG A 51 9.26 19.01 -14.63
N ARG A 52 8.64 18.47 -15.69
CA ARG A 52 8.78 18.97 -17.06
C ARG A 52 8.23 20.39 -17.21
N ALA A 53 7.09 20.70 -16.58
CA ALA A 53 6.48 22.03 -16.64
C ALA A 53 7.42 23.14 -16.11
N TYR A 54 8.29 22.81 -15.15
CA TYR A 54 9.27 23.73 -14.57
C TYR A 54 10.69 23.61 -15.16
N THR A 55 10.86 22.89 -16.27
CA THR A 55 12.18 22.76 -16.89
C THR A 55 12.56 24.06 -17.60
N GLY A 56 13.66 24.69 -17.19
CA GLY A 56 14.14 25.94 -17.78
C GLY A 56 13.37 27.19 -17.37
N VAL A 57 12.49 27.09 -16.37
CA VAL A 57 11.81 28.26 -15.79
C VAL A 57 12.81 29.09 -14.99
N ASP A 58 12.81 30.40 -15.26
CA ASP A 58 13.50 31.38 -14.43
C ASP A 58 12.55 31.88 -13.34
N PHE A 59 12.92 31.67 -12.08
CA PHE A 59 12.10 32.08 -10.94
C PHE A 59 12.24 33.58 -10.61
N GLY A 60 13.23 34.28 -11.18
CA GLY A 60 13.51 35.68 -10.89
C GLY A 60 14.14 35.88 -9.50
N GLU A 61 15.07 36.82 -9.39
CA GLU A 61 15.81 37.06 -8.14
C GLU A 61 15.00 37.78 -7.07
N THR A 62 14.08 38.65 -7.48
CA THR A 62 13.37 39.57 -6.57
C THR A 62 11.90 39.19 -6.37
N CYS A 63 11.46 38.03 -6.84
CA CYS A 63 10.08 37.59 -6.66
C CYS A 63 9.88 37.08 -5.24
N THR A 64 8.83 37.57 -4.57
CA THR A 64 8.58 37.29 -3.15
C THR A 64 7.52 36.20 -2.95
N MET A 65 7.54 35.55 -1.79
CA MET A 65 6.57 34.50 -1.47
C MET A 65 5.10 34.94 -1.64
N PRO A 66 4.65 36.14 -1.16
CA PRO A 66 3.29 36.60 -1.39
C PRO A 66 2.94 36.77 -2.87
N GLN A 67 3.88 37.30 -3.66
CA GLN A 67 3.67 37.49 -5.10
C GLN A 67 3.47 36.14 -5.79
N ARG A 68 4.33 35.16 -5.53
CA ARG A 68 4.22 33.85 -6.19
C ARG A 68 3.03 33.04 -5.70
N LEU A 69 2.74 33.06 -4.40
CA LEU A 69 1.57 32.37 -3.84
C LEU A 69 0.23 32.95 -4.31
N SER A 70 0.21 34.17 -4.86
CA SER A 70 -0.98 34.74 -5.50
C SER A 70 -1.36 34.03 -6.80
N GLU A 71 -0.45 33.24 -7.38
CA GLU A 71 -0.65 32.42 -8.57
C GLU A 71 -0.30 30.94 -8.30
N PRO A 72 -1.17 30.17 -7.61
CA PRO A 72 -0.87 28.79 -7.21
C PRO A 72 -0.51 27.84 -8.36
N GLU A 73 -1.03 28.07 -9.56
CA GLU A 73 -0.79 27.24 -10.75
C GLU A 73 0.65 27.34 -11.26
N THR A 74 1.33 28.47 -11.02
CA THR A 74 2.72 28.74 -11.44
C THR A 74 3.70 28.71 -10.26
N CYS A 75 3.19 28.55 -9.04
CA CYS A 75 3.97 28.45 -7.82
C CYS A 75 4.48 27.01 -7.59
N VAL A 76 5.77 26.78 -7.88
CA VAL A 76 6.35 25.42 -7.82
C VAL A 76 6.24 24.75 -6.45
N TYR A 77 6.49 25.47 -5.34
CA TYR A 77 6.39 24.88 -4.01
C TYR A 77 4.93 24.61 -3.59
N TYR A 78 3.97 25.37 -4.10
CA TYR A 78 2.55 25.06 -3.96
C TYR A 78 2.22 23.75 -4.68
N GLN A 79 2.56 23.65 -5.96
CA GLN A 79 2.28 22.48 -6.80
C GLN A 79 2.94 21.20 -6.26
N VAL A 80 4.16 21.30 -5.74
CA VAL A 80 4.87 20.16 -5.13
C VAL A 80 4.22 19.75 -3.81
N ALA A 81 3.82 20.70 -2.96
CA ALA A 81 3.13 20.39 -1.70
C ALA A 81 1.75 19.76 -1.95
N GLU A 82 0.99 20.29 -2.91
CA GLU A 82 -0.29 19.73 -3.34
C GLU A 82 -0.13 18.30 -3.88
N PHE A 83 0.86 18.07 -4.76
CA PHE A 83 1.17 16.75 -5.29
C PHE A 83 1.44 15.74 -4.16
N TYR A 84 2.32 16.10 -3.22
CA TYR A 84 2.63 15.24 -2.08
C TYR A 84 1.40 14.97 -1.20
N HIS A 85 0.61 16.01 -0.92
CA HIS A 85 -0.60 15.90 -0.10
C HIS A 85 -1.59 14.89 -0.70
N ASN A 86 -1.92 15.05 -1.99
CA ASN A 86 -2.86 14.19 -2.69
C ASN A 86 -2.37 12.73 -2.78
N MET A 87 -1.08 12.53 -3.08
CA MET A 87 -0.47 11.20 -3.10
C MET A 87 -0.51 10.57 -1.71
N SER A 88 -0.09 11.30 -0.67
CA SER A 88 0.02 10.76 0.69
C SER A 88 -1.34 10.40 1.29
N LEU A 89 -2.39 11.19 1.05
CA LEU A 89 -3.76 10.84 1.44
C LEU A 89 -4.24 9.57 0.75
N SER A 90 -3.97 9.43 -0.55
CA SER A 90 -4.33 8.23 -1.30
C SER A 90 -3.61 6.99 -0.77
N VAL A 91 -2.31 7.12 -0.47
CA VAL A 91 -1.52 6.04 0.14
C VAL A 91 -2.07 5.70 1.53
N LYS A 92 -2.41 6.68 2.36
CA LYS A 92 -2.99 6.46 3.70
C LYS A 92 -4.26 5.64 3.67
N THR A 93 -5.14 5.92 2.70
CA THR A 93 -6.39 5.18 2.51
C THR A 93 -6.14 3.72 2.13
N VAL A 94 -5.14 3.45 1.28
CA VAL A 94 -4.84 2.09 0.79
C VAL A 94 -3.96 1.30 1.76
N SER A 95 -2.96 1.94 2.37
CA SER A 95 -1.99 1.35 3.28
C SER A 95 -1.54 2.36 4.35
N PRO A 96 -2.21 2.35 5.53
CA PRO A 96 -1.79 3.16 6.67
C PRO A 96 -0.36 2.84 7.12
N ALA A 97 0.02 1.56 7.13
CA ALA A 97 1.38 1.14 7.50
C ALA A 97 2.45 1.75 6.59
N PHE A 98 2.21 1.75 5.27
CA PHE A 98 3.14 2.38 4.34
C PHE A 98 3.14 3.90 4.47
N PHE A 99 1.99 4.53 4.75
CA PHE A 99 1.90 5.97 4.99
C PHE A 99 2.77 6.41 6.19
N ASP A 100 2.72 5.69 7.31
CA ASP A 100 3.54 5.98 8.50
C ASP A 100 5.05 5.96 8.20
N LEU A 101 5.49 5.17 7.20
CA LEU A 101 6.87 5.18 6.68
C LEU A 101 7.13 6.24 5.61
N LEU A 102 6.15 6.43 4.71
CA LEU A 102 6.25 7.32 3.57
C LEU A 102 6.54 8.74 4.01
N GLU A 103 5.83 9.21 5.03
CA GLU A 103 6.04 10.56 5.56
C GLU A 103 7.45 10.72 6.12
N GLY A 104 7.89 9.76 6.94
CA GLY A 104 9.24 9.72 7.47
C GLY A 104 10.31 9.71 6.37
N TYR A 105 10.08 8.99 5.27
CA TYR A 105 11.03 8.86 4.18
C TYR A 105 11.09 10.07 3.25
N CYS A 106 9.93 10.52 2.79
CA CYS A 106 9.79 11.63 1.84
C CYS A 106 10.19 12.96 2.47
N LEU A 107 10.02 13.11 3.78
CA LEU A 107 10.26 14.36 4.48
C LEU A 107 11.51 14.35 5.37
N ALA A 108 12.19 13.20 5.56
CA ALA A 108 13.48 13.20 6.27
C ALA A 108 14.68 13.64 5.42
N VAL A 109 14.52 13.81 4.10
CA VAL A 109 15.59 14.25 3.17
C VAL A 109 16.28 15.52 3.66
N TRP A 110 15.51 16.43 4.26
CA TRP A 110 15.98 17.75 4.69
C TRP A 110 16.93 17.70 5.88
N ARG A 111 16.83 16.65 6.72
CA ARG A 111 17.74 16.43 7.85
C ARG A 111 19.13 15.99 7.43
N ALA A 112 19.31 15.58 6.17
CA ALA A 112 20.62 15.27 5.62
C ALA A 112 21.45 16.54 5.43
N TYR A 113 20.85 17.68 5.04
CA TYR A 113 21.57 18.94 4.88
C TYR A 113 22.05 19.51 6.22
N ASP A 114 21.24 19.41 7.27
CA ASP A 114 21.66 19.78 8.63
C ASP A 114 22.87 18.94 9.08
N GLN A 115 22.82 17.62 8.87
CA GLN A 115 23.94 16.73 9.19
C GLN A 115 25.17 17.01 8.32
N GLU A 116 24.97 17.32 7.04
CA GLU A 116 26.06 17.68 6.13
C GLU A 116 26.74 18.98 6.55
N SER A 117 26.03 19.88 7.27
CA SER A 117 26.60 21.14 7.76
C SER A 117 27.52 20.97 8.97
N GLU A 118 27.38 19.89 9.76
CA GLU A 118 28.10 19.69 11.03
C GLU A 118 29.63 19.79 10.90
N PRO A 119 30.30 19.11 9.93
CA PRO A 119 31.76 19.17 9.82
C PRO A 119 32.28 20.58 9.50
N TYR A 120 31.51 21.38 8.75
CA TYR A 120 31.89 22.74 8.39
C TYR A 120 31.70 23.71 9.57
N LEU A 121 30.64 23.51 10.37
CA LEU A 121 30.43 24.25 11.62
C LEU A 121 31.56 23.96 12.62
N GLU A 122 31.93 22.69 12.78
CA GLU A 122 33.06 22.28 13.63
C GLU A 122 34.38 22.87 13.15
N ALA A 123 34.62 22.90 11.84
CA ALA A 123 35.83 23.50 11.28
C ALA A 123 35.96 25.01 11.59
N LEU A 124 34.84 25.76 11.58
CA LEU A 124 34.84 27.17 11.96
C LEU A 124 34.94 27.38 13.48
N ALA A 125 34.30 26.52 14.27
CA ALA A 125 34.23 26.66 15.73
C ALA A 125 35.53 26.23 16.43
N SER A 126 36.14 25.14 15.99
CA SER A 126 37.37 24.58 16.58
C SER A 126 38.66 25.18 16.03
N GLY A 127 38.60 25.78 14.82
CA GLY A 127 39.77 26.25 14.08
C GLY A 127 40.62 25.14 13.46
N VAL A 128 40.29 23.87 13.69
CA VAL A 128 40.89 22.70 13.04
C VAL A 128 40.06 22.37 11.81
N ASN A 129 40.69 22.38 10.64
CA ASN A 129 39.98 22.21 9.37
C ASN A 129 40.37 20.90 8.68
N ASP A 130 39.62 19.85 9.01
CA ASP A 130 39.79 18.52 8.41
C ASP A 130 38.98 18.33 7.11
N THR A 131 38.31 19.40 6.63
CA THR A 131 37.49 19.35 5.40
C THR A 131 38.32 19.46 4.11
N GLY A 132 39.58 19.90 4.21
CA GLY A 132 40.45 20.13 3.05
C GLY A 132 40.15 21.40 2.25
N LEU A 133 39.16 22.22 2.66
CA LEU A 133 38.77 23.47 2.00
C LEU A 133 39.42 24.69 2.65
N SER A 134 39.52 25.82 1.94
CA SER A 134 39.87 27.10 2.56
C SER A 134 38.75 27.63 3.46
N ARG A 135 39.07 28.54 4.38
CA ARG A 135 38.07 29.17 5.26
C ARG A 135 36.94 29.88 4.49
N SER A 136 37.26 30.47 3.34
CA SER A 136 36.26 31.11 2.48
C SER A 136 35.32 30.08 1.85
N GLU A 137 35.86 28.95 1.40
CA GLU A 137 35.07 27.85 0.82
C GLU A 137 34.18 27.18 1.86
N VAL A 138 34.69 26.96 3.08
CA VAL A 138 33.89 26.48 4.23
C VAL A 138 32.72 27.44 4.51
N HIS A 139 32.98 28.75 4.52
CA HIS A 139 31.92 29.74 4.75
C HIS A 139 30.87 29.74 3.65
N GLN A 140 31.28 29.69 2.37
CA GLN A 140 30.36 29.60 1.24
C GLN A 140 29.51 28.32 1.30
N ARG A 141 30.13 27.18 1.66
CA ARG A 141 29.42 25.91 1.80
C ARG A 141 28.37 25.96 2.91
N LEU A 142 28.69 26.59 4.04
CA LEU A 142 27.74 26.78 5.14
C LEU A 142 26.56 27.68 4.77
N ILE A 143 26.78 28.77 4.05
CA ILE A 143 25.68 29.62 3.56
C ILE A 143 24.74 28.79 2.67
N HIS A 144 25.31 28.03 1.74
CA HIS A 144 24.53 27.17 0.85
C HIS A 144 23.71 26.11 1.60
N LEU A 145 24.37 25.34 2.47
CA LEU A 145 23.70 24.29 3.27
C LEU A 145 22.67 24.86 4.24
N GLY A 146 22.95 26.01 4.86
CA GLY A 146 22.00 26.71 5.73
C GLY A 146 20.75 27.16 4.97
N ASN A 147 20.91 27.70 3.76
CA ASN A 147 19.77 28.07 2.92
C ASN A 147 18.93 26.83 2.52
N GLN A 148 19.58 25.72 2.15
CA GLN A 148 18.90 24.46 1.83
C GLN A 148 18.18 23.86 3.03
N ALA A 149 18.77 23.94 4.22
CA ALA A 149 18.14 23.49 5.46
C ALA A 149 16.89 24.31 5.80
N ILE A 150 16.98 25.65 5.72
CA ILE A 150 15.83 26.54 6.00
C ILE A 150 14.69 26.29 5.01
N THR A 151 14.98 26.33 3.71
CA THR A 151 13.97 26.12 2.66
C THR A 151 13.43 24.69 2.66
N GLY A 152 14.26 23.69 2.98
CA GLY A 152 13.85 22.31 3.20
C GLY A 152 12.86 22.16 4.36
N ASN A 153 13.14 22.81 5.50
CA ASN A 153 12.23 22.82 6.65
C ASN A 153 10.88 23.50 6.32
N ILE A 154 10.90 24.59 5.54
CA ILE A 154 9.67 25.23 5.03
C ILE A 154 8.89 24.25 4.16
N MET A 155 9.55 23.56 3.22
CA MET A 155 8.91 22.57 2.35
C MET A 155 8.35 21.37 3.10
N GLU A 156 9.11 20.79 4.05
CA GLU A 156 8.65 19.70 4.90
C GLU A 156 7.39 20.10 5.67
N GLY A 157 7.43 21.25 6.33
CA GLY A 157 6.30 21.79 7.06
C GLY A 157 5.09 22.01 6.16
N TYR A 158 5.30 22.63 5.01
CA TYR A 158 4.21 22.95 4.09
C TYR A 158 3.58 21.70 3.49
N CYS A 159 4.37 20.69 3.11
CA CYS A 159 3.85 19.40 2.64
C CYS A 159 2.98 18.71 3.69
N ARG A 160 3.32 18.82 4.99
CA ARG A 160 2.53 18.25 6.09
C ARG A 160 1.25 19.03 6.36
N SER A 161 1.31 20.35 6.34
CA SER A 161 0.19 21.21 6.73
C SER A 161 -0.70 21.63 5.57
N PHE A 162 -0.35 21.27 4.33
CA PHE A 162 -1.08 21.66 3.13
C PHE A 162 -2.60 21.40 3.26
N PRO A 163 -3.46 22.36 2.85
CA PRO A 163 -3.14 23.64 2.21
C PRO A 163 -2.77 24.78 3.17
N ALA A 164 -2.75 24.53 4.48
CA ALA A 164 -2.41 25.55 5.47
C ALA A 164 -0.90 25.83 5.53
N TYR A 165 -0.54 27.08 5.84
CA TYR A 165 0.84 27.49 6.09
C TYR A 165 1.25 27.21 7.54
N THR A 166 2.49 26.76 7.74
CA THR A 166 3.10 26.70 9.07
C THR A 166 3.35 28.11 9.62
N GLU A 167 3.49 28.26 10.93
CA GLU A 167 3.84 29.55 11.55
C GLU A 167 5.13 30.13 10.97
N GLN A 168 6.14 29.29 10.74
CA GLN A 168 7.39 29.70 10.11
C GLN A 168 7.15 30.28 8.70
N MET A 169 6.36 29.60 7.88
CA MET A 169 6.06 30.05 6.52
C MET A 169 5.25 31.36 6.52
N LYS A 170 4.33 31.55 7.48
CA LYS A 170 3.59 32.81 7.64
C LYS A 170 4.52 34.00 7.88
N TYR A 171 5.54 33.86 8.72
CA TYR A 171 6.52 34.93 8.93
C TYR A 171 7.27 35.31 7.64
N TYR A 172 7.72 34.33 6.85
CA TYR A 172 8.42 34.61 5.60
C TYR A 172 7.52 35.28 4.54
N ILE A 173 6.23 34.93 4.52
CA ILE A 173 5.22 35.62 3.70
C ILE A 173 5.06 37.06 4.17
N GLU A 174 4.87 37.29 5.47
CA GLU A 174 4.73 38.65 6.05
C GLU A 174 5.96 39.54 5.82
N TRP A 175 7.16 38.94 5.78
CA TRP A 175 8.41 39.66 5.50
C TRP A 175 8.69 39.91 4.02
N GLU A 176 7.76 39.53 3.13
CA GLU A 176 7.94 39.63 1.67
C GLU A 176 9.25 38.98 1.20
N THR A 177 9.57 37.81 1.76
CA THR A 177 10.86 37.14 1.51
C THR A 177 10.96 36.69 0.06
N GLU A 178 12.11 36.93 -0.58
CA GLU A 178 12.43 36.41 -1.90
C GLU A 178 12.45 34.87 -1.89
N ASP A 179 11.81 34.24 -2.87
CA ASP A 179 11.47 32.81 -2.80
C ASP A 179 12.22 31.93 -3.81
N ARG A 180 13.22 32.47 -4.52
CA ARG A 180 14.00 31.72 -5.52
C ARG A 180 14.62 30.45 -4.94
N SER A 181 15.29 30.54 -3.80
CA SER A 181 15.90 29.39 -3.12
C SER A 181 14.86 28.35 -2.69
N LEU A 182 13.64 28.79 -2.33
CA LEU A 182 12.54 27.90 -1.99
C LEU A 182 12.01 27.18 -3.24
N CYS A 183 11.92 27.87 -4.37
CA CYS A 183 11.55 27.29 -5.66
C CYS A 183 12.55 26.23 -6.13
N GLU A 184 13.84 26.53 -6.06
CA GLU A 184 14.92 25.60 -6.38
C GLU A 184 14.86 24.36 -5.47
N THR A 185 14.61 24.57 -4.18
CA THR A 185 14.45 23.48 -3.21
C THR A 185 13.22 22.63 -3.52
N ALA A 186 12.09 23.22 -3.89
CA ALA A 186 10.90 22.49 -4.29
C ALA A 186 11.14 21.58 -5.51
N LEU A 187 11.96 22.00 -6.48
CA LEU A 187 12.36 21.12 -7.59
C LEU A 187 13.24 19.96 -7.15
N LEU A 188 14.14 20.16 -6.18
CA LEU A 188 14.92 19.08 -5.59
C LEU A 188 14.02 18.08 -4.84
N VAL A 189 13.01 18.56 -4.11
CA VAL A 189 11.98 17.71 -3.47
C VAL A 189 11.31 16.83 -4.55
N LEU A 190 10.88 17.46 -5.64
CA LEU A 190 10.16 16.78 -6.70
C LEU A 190 11.03 15.72 -7.39
N ASP A 191 12.30 16.02 -7.64
CA ASP A 191 13.26 15.06 -8.20
C ASP A 191 13.48 13.86 -7.25
N TYR A 192 13.49 14.09 -5.93
CA TYR A 192 13.52 13.02 -4.95
C TYR A 192 12.26 12.14 -4.99
N PHE A 193 11.06 12.75 -5.04
CA PHE A 193 9.81 12.00 -5.18
C PHE A 193 9.78 11.18 -6.47
N ILE A 194 10.24 11.73 -7.60
CA ILE A 194 10.33 10.98 -8.87
C ILE A 194 11.24 9.77 -8.71
N ASN A 195 12.40 9.91 -8.05
CA ASN A 195 13.32 8.80 -7.82
C ASN A 195 12.70 7.73 -6.92
N PHE A 196 12.04 8.13 -5.84
CA PHE A 196 11.28 7.23 -4.96
C PHE A 196 10.22 6.45 -5.74
N LEU A 197 9.34 7.17 -6.46
CA LEU A 197 8.25 6.60 -7.24
C LEU A 197 8.76 5.63 -8.31
N LYS A 198 9.86 5.99 -8.98
CA LYS A 198 10.54 5.10 -9.94
C LYS A 198 11.01 3.81 -9.27
N LYS A 199 11.68 3.90 -8.11
CA LYS A 199 12.20 2.74 -7.38
C LYS A 199 11.06 1.84 -6.88
N ILE A 200 10.02 2.41 -6.25
CA ILE A 200 8.90 1.63 -5.71
C ILE A 200 8.05 1.01 -6.82
N SER A 201 7.79 1.70 -7.94
CA SER A 201 7.09 1.12 -9.11
C SER A 201 7.85 -0.05 -9.73
N ALA A 202 9.18 0.07 -9.85
CA ALA A 202 10.02 -1.02 -10.35
C ALA A 202 10.01 -2.21 -9.38
N PHE A 203 10.23 -1.93 -8.09
CA PHE A 203 10.23 -2.96 -7.05
C PHE A 203 8.87 -3.65 -6.91
N GLN A 204 7.75 -2.96 -7.12
CA GLN A 204 6.41 -3.55 -7.08
C GLN A 204 6.28 -4.74 -8.04
N LYS A 205 6.90 -4.66 -9.23
CA LYS A 205 6.90 -5.76 -10.22
C LYS A 205 7.75 -6.94 -9.74
N ASP A 206 8.93 -6.65 -9.21
CA ASP A 206 9.85 -7.65 -8.67
C ASP A 206 9.22 -8.35 -7.44
N LEU A 207 8.55 -7.60 -6.56
CA LEU A 207 7.84 -8.12 -5.38
C LEU A 207 6.71 -9.07 -5.79
N ARG A 208 5.91 -8.73 -6.81
CA ARG A 208 4.88 -9.65 -7.35
C ARG A 208 5.50 -10.96 -7.85
N ALA A 209 6.65 -10.89 -8.53
CA ALA A 209 7.34 -12.07 -9.04
C ALA A 209 7.85 -12.94 -7.89
N LEU A 210 8.48 -12.35 -6.87
CA LEU A 210 8.96 -13.04 -5.68
C LEU A 210 7.82 -13.75 -4.93
N ILE A 211 6.74 -13.03 -4.64
CA ILE A 211 5.55 -13.59 -3.98
C ILE A 211 4.97 -14.76 -4.77
N GLY A 212 4.94 -14.63 -6.10
CA GLY A 212 4.44 -15.63 -7.05
C GLY A 212 5.10 -17.01 -6.94
N VAL A 213 6.33 -17.05 -6.41
CA VAL A 213 7.13 -18.27 -6.27
C VAL A 213 7.37 -18.67 -4.81
N THR A 214 7.14 -17.78 -3.84
CA THR A 214 7.33 -18.05 -2.40
C THR A 214 6.04 -18.18 -1.61
N LEU A 215 5.13 -17.20 -1.68
CA LEU A 215 3.99 -17.08 -0.77
C LEU A 215 2.66 -17.53 -1.40
N CYS A 216 2.42 -17.19 -2.68
CA CYS A 216 1.15 -17.37 -3.36
C CYS A 216 1.37 -17.77 -4.82
N GLY A 217 0.81 -18.90 -5.25
CA GLY A 217 0.97 -19.40 -6.61
C GLY A 217 0.24 -18.55 -7.65
N LYS A 218 0.54 -18.78 -8.93
CA LYS A 218 -0.15 -18.12 -10.06
C LYS A 218 -1.66 -18.34 -10.07
N ASP A 219 -2.12 -19.46 -9.51
CA ASP A 219 -3.53 -19.80 -9.32
C ASP A 219 -4.19 -19.08 -8.13
N GLY A 220 -3.46 -18.21 -7.44
CA GLY A 220 -3.93 -17.47 -6.27
C GLY A 220 -3.93 -18.29 -4.99
N LYS A 221 -3.41 -19.52 -5.00
CA LYS A 221 -3.42 -20.40 -3.82
C LYS A 221 -2.15 -20.26 -2.96
N PRO A 222 -2.27 -20.44 -1.64
CA PRO A 222 -1.12 -20.43 -0.74
C PRO A 222 -0.08 -21.50 -1.07
N LEU A 223 1.19 -21.10 -1.14
CA LEU A 223 2.31 -22.03 -1.33
C LEU A 223 2.79 -22.58 0.02
N SER A 224 3.25 -23.83 0.02
CA SER A 224 3.85 -24.48 1.19
C SER A 224 5.34 -24.15 1.32
N ALA A 225 5.82 -24.12 2.56
CA ALA A 225 7.21 -23.85 2.94
C ALA A 225 7.82 -22.57 2.29
N PRO A 226 7.20 -21.38 2.46
CA PRO A 226 7.79 -20.09 2.10
C PRO A 226 9.27 -19.92 2.45
N SER A 227 9.69 -20.33 3.66
CA SER A 227 11.08 -20.23 4.13
C SER A 227 12.05 -20.99 3.22
N ALA A 228 11.76 -22.26 2.97
CA ALA A 228 12.56 -23.12 2.09
C ALA A 228 12.55 -22.66 0.63
N ARG A 229 11.44 -22.07 0.15
CA ARG A 229 11.34 -21.50 -1.19
C ARG A 229 12.22 -20.27 -1.36
N LEU A 230 12.21 -19.39 -0.36
CA LEU A 230 13.07 -18.21 -0.34
C LEU A 230 14.55 -18.62 -0.34
N LEU A 231 14.93 -19.61 0.49
CA LEU A 231 16.30 -20.12 0.53
C LEU A 231 16.75 -20.65 -0.83
N LYS A 232 15.92 -21.46 -1.50
CA LYS A 232 16.22 -21.96 -2.86
C LYS A 232 16.35 -20.83 -3.89
N LEU A 233 15.58 -19.75 -3.75
CA LEU A 233 15.73 -18.59 -4.65
C LEU A 233 17.07 -17.87 -4.41
N ALA A 234 17.48 -17.76 -3.15
CA ALA A 234 18.77 -17.18 -2.78
C ALA A 234 19.96 -18.03 -3.27
N GLU A 235 19.88 -19.36 -3.14
CA GLU A 235 20.93 -20.29 -3.57
C GLU A 235 21.15 -20.31 -5.09
N ASN A 236 20.08 -20.12 -5.86
CA ASN A 236 20.16 -20.13 -7.32
C ASN A 236 20.69 -18.81 -7.92
N ASP A 237 21.05 -17.83 -7.08
CA ASP A 237 21.53 -16.48 -7.43
C ASP A 237 20.79 -15.84 -8.61
N GLY A 238 19.46 -15.99 -8.60
CA GLY A 238 18.62 -15.45 -9.66
C GLY A 238 18.72 -13.93 -9.67
N GLU A 239 18.89 -13.34 -10.85
CA GLU A 239 19.06 -11.88 -11.05
C GLU A 239 18.01 -11.07 -10.27
N LEU A 240 16.76 -11.55 -10.21
CA LEU A 240 15.67 -10.98 -9.45
C LEU A 240 15.95 -10.91 -7.94
N TYR A 241 16.27 -12.05 -7.31
CA TYR A 241 16.54 -12.09 -5.87
C TYR A 241 17.79 -11.28 -5.52
N GLY A 242 18.86 -11.44 -6.31
CA GLY A 242 20.10 -10.71 -6.10
C GLY A 242 19.91 -9.18 -6.15
N ARG A 243 19.10 -8.67 -7.10
CA ARG A 243 18.75 -7.24 -7.15
C ARG A 243 18.00 -6.78 -5.91
N CYS A 244 17.00 -7.53 -5.44
CA CYS A 244 16.26 -7.16 -4.24
C CYS A 244 17.12 -7.26 -2.97
N SER A 245 17.97 -8.28 -2.88
CA SER A 245 18.85 -8.50 -1.73
C SER A 245 19.85 -7.37 -1.55
N ARG A 246 20.39 -6.79 -2.64
CA ARG A 246 21.30 -5.63 -2.55
C ARG A 246 20.65 -4.39 -1.94
N MET A 247 19.32 -4.25 -2.00
CA MET A 247 18.65 -3.13 -1.34
C MET A 247 18.79 -3.18 0.18
N LEU A 248 19.03 -4.37 0.75
CA LEU A 248 19.21 -4.52 2.20
C LEU A 248 20.50 -3.85 2.70
N ASP A 249 21.45 -3.55 1.82
CA ASP A 249 22.66 -2.78 2.17
C ASP A 249 22.30 -1.35 2.64
N ASP A 250 21.13 -0.84 2.24
CA ASP A 250 20.60 0.46 2.66
C ASP A 250 19.85 0.41 4.01
N VAL A 251 19.76 -0.76 4.66
CA VAL A 251 19.05 -0.91 5.94
C VAL A 251 19.99 -0.66 7.12
N HIS A 252 19.66 0.36 7.90
CA HIS A 252 20.31 0.67 9.16
C HIS A 252 19.65 -0.08 10.31
N ILE A 253 20.46 -0.79 11.09
CA ILE A 253 20.01 -1.60 12.22
C ILE A 253 20.39 -0.93 13.53
N LYS A 254 19.44 -0.81 14.44
CA LYS A 254 19.66 -0.33 15.81
C LYS A 254 19.04 -1.30 16.81
N LEU A 255 19.83 -1.79 17.75
CA LEU A 255 19.31 -2.51 18.91
C LEU A 255 18.86 -1.49 19.95
N GLN A 256 17.60 -1.57 20.39
CA GLN A 256 17.09 -0.73 21.46
C GLN A 256 16.43 -1.55 22.55
N GLN A 257 16.81 -1.24 23.79
CA GLN A 257 16.23 -1.82 24.99
C GLN A 257 14.99 -1.03 25.41
N TYR A 258 13.97 -1.73 25.87
CA TYR A 258 12.75 -1.13 26.40
C TYR A 258 12.20 -1.96 27.56
N MET A 259 11.36 -1.33 28.37
CA MET A 259 10.65 -1.99 29.46
C MET A 259 9.28 -2.43 28.93
N PRO A 260 9.03 -3.73 28.70
CA PRO A 260 7.74 -4.19 28.22
C PRO A 260 6.64 -3.97 29.27
N GLU A 261 5.50 -3.44 28.84
CA GLU A 261 4.31 -3.31 29.68
C GLU A 261 3.82 -4.70 30.10
N GLY A 262 3.54 -4.87 31.40
CA GLY A 262 2.95 -6.09 31.94
C GLY A 262 3.92 -7.12 32.54
N ILE A 263 5.25 -6.92 32.51
CA ILE A 263 6.18 -7.80 33.23
C ILE A 263 6.33 -7.34 34.68
N LYS A 264 5.76 -8.12 35.61
CA LYS A 264 5.74 -7.85 37.07
C LYS A 264 7.12 -7.80 37.77
N LYS A 265 8.23 -8.00 37.05
CA LYS A 265 9.59 -7.96 37.60
C LYS A 265 10.57 -7.42 36.55
N GLY A 266 10.80 -6.11 36.53
CA GLY A 266 12.03 -5.43 36.08
C GLY A 266 12.81 -6.00 34.89
N GLY A 267 12.14 -6.61 33.92
CA GLY A 267 12.79 -7.26 32.78
C GLY A 267 13.06 -6.23 31.69
N VAL A 268 14.29 -6.19 31.20
CA VAL A 268 14.65 -5.40 30.02
C VAL A 268 14.42 -6.29 28.80
N ALA A 269 13.55 -5.86 27.88
CA ALA A 269 13.45 -6.45 26.56
C ALA A 269 14.37 -5.69 25.59
N ALA A 270 14.83 -6.36 24.53
CA ALA A 270 15.55 -5.71 23.45
C ALA A 270 14.86 -6.06 22.12
N ALA A 271 14.64 -5.04 21.29
CA ALA A 271 14.11 -5.20 19.95
C ALA A 271 15.11 -4.62 18.94
N THR A 272 15.12 -5.22 17.75
CA THR A 272 15.92 -4.75 16.62
C THR A 272 15.06 -3.84 15.77
N PHE A 273 15.47 -2.59 15.65
CA PHE A 273 14.82 -1.56 14.85
C PHE A 273 15.56 -1.38 13.53
N TYR A 274 14.79 -1.24 12.46
CA TYR A 274 15.26 -1.08 11.09
C TYR A 274 14.81 0.28 10.56
N ALA A 275 15.73 1.02 9.94
CA ALA A 275 15.43 2.23 9.20
C ALA A 275 16.15 2.17 7.86
N SER A 276 15.63 2.84 6.84
CA SER A 276 16.31 2.92 5.56
C SER A 276 15.90 4.17 4.82
N ASP A 277 16.84 4.71 4.04
CA ASP A 277 16.58 5.76 3.06
C ASP A 277 16.26 5.13 1.68
N ASN A 278 15.82 3.87 1.67
CA ASN A 278 15.28 3.13 0.54
C ASN A 278 14.07 2.30 1.00
N LEU A 279 12.86 2.86 0.92
CA LEU A 279 11.64 2.16 1.37
C LEU A 279 11.44 0.75 0.77
N PRO A 280 11.70 0.50 -0.53
CA PRO A 280 11.76 -0.86 -1.08
C PRO A 280 12.59 -1.85 -0.26
N ALA A 281 13.67 -1.42 0.39
CA ALA A 281 14.48 -2.28 1.25
C ALA A 281 13.72 -2.73 2.51
N LEU A 282 12.97 -1.83 3.15
CA LEU A 282 12.14 -2.17 4.32
C LEU A 282 10.99 -3.10 3.95
N VAL A 283 10.37 -2.88 2.78
CA VAL A 283 9.33 -3.79 2.26
C VAL A 283 9.91 -5.17 1.94
N PHE A 284 11.09 -5.22 1.34
CA PHE A 284 11.77 -6.48 1.06
C PHE A 284 12.19 -7.20 2.35
N LEU A 285 12.63 -6.47 3.37
CA LEU A 285 12.90 -7.01 4.69
C LEU A 285 11.63 -7.62 5.31
N GLU A 286 10.49 -6.92 5.26
CA GLU A 286 9.21 -7.47 5.74
C GLU A 286 8.85 -8.76 4.97
N PHE A 287 9.00 -8.77 3.65
CA PHE A 287 8.80 -9.97 2.84
C PHE A 287 9.68 -11.15 3.30
N GLN A 288 10.94 -10.92 3.65
CA GLN A 288 11.81 -11.94 4.22
C GLN A 288 11.31 -12.42 5.58
N GLN A 289 10.82 -11.52 6.45
CA GLN A 289 10.21 -11.90 7.73
C GLN A 289 8.96 -12.76 7.55
N MET A 290 8.10 -12.41 6.58
CA MET A 290 6.93 -13.23 6.24
C MET A 290 7.34 -14.64 5.81
N CYS A 291 8.38 -14.76 4.98
CA CYS A 291 8.90 -16.06 4.56
C CYS A 291 9.51 -16.83 5.73
N ALA A 292 10.29 -16.17 6.59
CA ALA A 292 10.95 -16.78 7.75
C ALA A 292 9.94 -17.36 8.76
N LEU A 293 8.77 -16.75 8.88
CA LEU A 293 7.66 -17.23 9.70
C LEU A 293 6.72 -18.22 8.98
N ASP A 294 7.10 -18.66 7.77
CA ASP A 294 6.32 -19.55 6.91
C ASP A 294 4.87 -19.09 6.69
N LEU A 295 4.67 -17.77 6.65
CA LEU A 295 3.39 -17.16 6.31
C LEU A 295 3.06 -17.42 4.85
N ARG A 296 1.80 -17.77 4.58
CA ARG A 296 1.35 -18.08 3.22
C ARG A 296 0.33 -17.05 2.82
N ALA A 297 0.41 -16.51 1.61
CA ALA A 297 -0.56 -15.54 1.12
C ALA A 297 -1.58 -16.23 0.20
N ALA A 298 -2.79 -15.69 0.14
CA ALA A 298 -3.83 -16.10 -0.80
C ALA A 298 -4.32 -14.90 -1.60
N ARG A 299 -4.87 -15.15 -2.79
CA ARG A 299 -5.65 -14.15 -3.53
C ARG A 299 -7.10 -14.21 -3.07
N CYS A 300 -7.66 -13.07 -2.69
CA CYS A 300 -9.08 -12.97 -2.34
C CYS A 300 -9.95 -13.26 -3.58
N GLU A 301 -10.91 -14.18 -3.45
CA GLU A 301 -11.85 -14.52 -4.54
C GLU A 301 -12.84 -13.39 -4.87
N ASN A 302 -13.01 -12.40 -3.97
CA ASN A 302 -13.86 -11.22 -4.20
C ASN A 302 -13.08 -10.04 -4.82
N CYS A 303 -12.13 -9.46 -4.08
CA CYS A 303 -11.43 -8.24 -4.53
C CYS A 303 -10.15 -8.50 -5.32
N GLY A 304 -9.71 -9.75 -5.47
CA GLY A 304 -8.51 -10.12 -6.23
C GLY A 304 -7.16 -9.72 -5.62
N ARG A 305 -7.16 -9.02 -4.48
CA ARG A 305 -5.95 -8.59 -3.76
C ARG A 305 -5.38 -9.70 -2.89
N LEU A 306 -4.09 -9.61 -2.58
CA LEU A 306 -3.39 -10.57 -1.72
C LEU A 306 -3.66 -10.28 -0.23
N PHE A 307 -3.75 -11.34 0.56
CA PHE A 307 -3.94 -11.27 2.01
C PHE A 307 -3.33 -12.50 2.71
N LEU A 308 -3.18 -12.42 4.03
CA LEU A 308 -2.83 -13.58 4.86
C LEU A 308 -4.10 -14.30 5.33
N PRO A 309 -4.39 -15.51 4.81
CA PRO A 309 -5.51 -16.29 5.26
C PRO A 309 -5.25 -16.91 6.64
N PHE A 310 -6.28 -16.94 7.48
CA PHE A 310 -6.23 -17.66 8.77
C PHE A 310 -6.02 -19.18 8.59
N SER A 311 -6.54 -19.75 7.50
CA SER A 311 -6.41 -21.17 7.18
C SER A 311 -6.31 -21.37 5.66
N SER A 312 -5.83 -22.53 5.21
CA SER A 312 -5.80 -22.87 3.79
C SER A 312 -7.17 -22.92 3.10
N ARG A 313 -8.27 -22.89 3.88
CA ARG A 313 -9.64 -22.87 3.37
C ARG A 313 -10.22 -21.45 3.25
N THR A 314 -9.54 -20.45 3.80
CA THR A 314 -10.01 -19.07 3.78
C THR A 314 -9.85 -18.48 2.38
N LYS A 315 -10.97 -18.07 1.77
CA LYS A 315 -11.04 -17.59 0.38
C LYS A 315 -11.17 -16.07 0.24
N TYR A 316 -11.58 -15.40 1.31
CA TYR A 316 -11.92 -13.97 1.31
C TYR A 316 -11.15 -13.26 2.42
N CYS A 317 -10.67 -12.04 2.13
CA CYS A 317 -10.03 -11.16 3.11
C CYS A 317 -11.08 -10.41 3.95
N ASP A 318 -10.64 -9.78 5.03
CA ASP A 318 -11.50 -8.97 5.91
C ASP A 318 -11.53 -7.47 5.54
N ARG A 319 -10.97 -7.08 4.37
CA ARG A 319 -11.01 -5.69 3.88
C ARG A 319 -12.44 -5.29 3.52
N VAL A 320 -12.81 -4.07 3.88
CA VAL A 320 -14.05 -3.42 3.45
C VAL A 320 -14.05 -3.32 1.92
N CYS A 321 -15.14 -3.78 1.31
CA CYS A 321 -15.32 -3.79 -0.15
C CYS A 321 -16.42 -2.83 -0.61
N ASP A 322 -17.32 -2.47 0.29
CA ASP A 322 -18.45 -1.59 0.05
C ASP A 322 -18.39 -0.48 1.10
N GLU A 323 -18.09 0.74 0.65
CA GLU A 323 -17.94 1.91 1.52
C GLU A 323 -19.29 2.39 2.08
N ASP A 324 -20.39 2.17 1.36
CA ASP A 324 -21.73 2.58 1.76
C ASP A 324 -22.29 1.70 2.88
N THR A 325 -22.02 0.38 2.81
CA THR A 325 -22.50 -0.58 3.82
C THR A 325 -21.46 -0.94 4.88
N GLY A 326 -20.19 -0.59 4.65
CA GLY A 326 -19.06 -1.00 5.49
C GLY A 326 -18.75 -2.50 5.43
N ALA A 327 -19.35 -3.24 4.50
CA ALA A 327 -19.24 -4.69 4.44
C ALA A 327 -17.87 -5.14 3.93
N SER A 328 -17.29 -6.11 4.63
CA SER A 328 -16.05 -6.79 4.21
C SER A 328 -16.28 -7.74 3.04
N CYS A 329 -15.21 -8.06 2.30
CA CYS A 329 -15.25 -9.07 1.23
C CYS A 329 -15.84 -10.40 1.71
N LYS A 330 -15.58 -10.78 2.97
CA LYS A 330 -16.09 -12.00 3.58
C LYS A 330 -17.60 -11.95 3.84
N GLU A 331 -18.12 -10.81 4.28
CA GLU A 331 -19.56 -10.61 4.53
C GLU A 331 -20.35 -10.53 3.22
N VAL A 332 -19.81 -9.81 2.22
CA VAL A 332 -20.39 -9.75 0.87
C VAL A 332 -20.53 -11.14 0.28
N ALA A 333 -19.45 -11.92 0.28
CA ALA A 333 -19.48 -13.29 -0.24
C ALA A 333 -20.43 -14.22 0.54
N ALA A 334 -20.55 -14.04 1.87
CA ALA A 334 -21.50 -14.80 2.67
C ALA A 334 -22.95 -14.46 2.31
N ARG A 335 -23.26 -13.17 2.11
CA ARG A 335 -24.59 -12.67 1.71
C ARG A 335 -24.98 -13.18 0.33
N GLU A 336 -24.07 -13.09 -0.65
CA GLU A 336 -24.30 -13.58 -2.01
C GLU A 336 -24.53 -15.09 -2.03
N LYS A 337 -23.71 -15.85 -1.28
CA LYS A 337 -23.89 -17.30 -1.16
C LYS A 337 -25.22 -17.66 -0.51
N TYR A 338 -25.64 -16.94 0.52
CA TYR A 338 -26.95 -17.13 1.15
C TYR A 338 -28.08 -16.80 0.17
N ALA A 339 -28.01 -15.68 -0.55
CA ALA A 339 -29.00 -15.31 -1.56
C ALA A 339 -29.10 -16.37 -2.67
N ALA A 340 -27.97 -16.87 -3.17
CA ALA A 340 -27.92 -17.94 -4.15
C ALA A 340 -28.54 -19.25 -3.61
N GLN A 341 -28.28 -19.59 -2.34
CA GLN A 341 -28.87 -20.75 -1.69
C GLN A 341 -30.40 -20.62 -1.54
N VAL A 342 -30.89 -19.47 -1.09
CA VAL A 342 -32.33 -19.19 -0.96
C VAL A 342 -33.02 -19.24 -2.33
N LYS A 343 -32.42 -18.63 -3.36
CA LYS A 343 -32.92 -18.72 -4.74
C LYS A 343 -33.01 -20.19 -5.19
N ALA A 344 -31.94 -20.96 -4.99
CA ALA A 344 -31.88 -22.38 -5.36
C ALA A 344 -32.91 -23.23 -4.59
N ASP A 345 -33.11 -22.97 -3.31
CA ASP A 345 -34.07 -23.71 -2.47
C ASP A 345 -35.52 -23.43 -2.89
N ARG A 346 -35.87 -22.17 -3.20
CA ARG A 346 -37.20 -21.80 -3.71
C ARG A 346 -37.53 -22.52 -5.03
N ALA A 347 -36.58 -22.56 -5.96
CA ALA A 347 -36.77 -23.27 -7.23
C ALA A 347 -36.83 -24.79 -7.05
N ARG A 348 -35.99 -25.37 -6.19
CA ARG A 348 -36.01 -26.79 -5.85
C ARG A 348 -37.34 -27.21 -5.22
N GLN A 349 -37.89 -26.41 -4.31
CA GLN A 349 -39.19 -26.68 -3.70
C GLN A 349 -40.30 -26.74 -4.75
N LEU A 350 -40.37 -25.74 -5.65
CA LEU A 350 -41.38 -25.73 -6.72
C LEU A 350 -41.25 -26.94 -7.66
N TYR A 351 -40.02 -27.24 -8.08
CA TYR A 351 -39.74 -28.43 -8.91
C TYR A 351 -40.17 -29.72 -8.22
N GLN A 352 -39.84 -29.91 -6.93
CA GLN A 352 -40.20 -31.11 -6.17
C GLN A 352 -41.73 -31.24 -6.05
N GLN A 353 -42.43 -30.13 -5.78
CA GLN A 353 -43.89 -30.11 -5.68
C GLN A 353 -44.56 -30.53 -7.00
N LEU A 354 -44.14 -29.93 -8.11
CA LEU A 354 -44.70 -30.26 -9.43
C LEU A 354 -44.33 -31.68 -9.88
N ARG A 355 -43.09 -32.11 -9.61
CA ARG A 355 -42.63 -33.47 -9.89
C ARG A 355 -43.49 -34.51 -9.16
N ASN A 356 -43.73 -34.31 -7.87
CA ASN A 356 -44.57 -35.21 -7.07
C ASN A 356 -46.01 -35.22 -7.59
N LYS A 357 -46.58 -34.06 -7.92
CA LYS A 357 -47.92 -33.94 -8.49
C LYS A 357 -48.05 -34.70 -9.82
N TYR A 358 -47.09 -34.54 -10.73
CA TYR A 358 -47.10 -35.21 -12.03
C TYR A 358 -46.85 -36.73 -11.89
N GLN A 359 -45.96 -37.12 -10.98
CA GLN A 359 -45.71 -38.54 -10.67
C GLN A 359 -46.96 -39.22 -10.10
N MET A 360 -47.70 -38.56 -9.21
CA MET A 360 -48.98 -39.07 -8.70
C MET A 360 -50.04 -39.20 -9.79
N ARG A 361 -50.08 -38.28 -10.78
CA ARG A 361 -50.96 -38.42 -11.96
C ARG A 361 -50.60 -39.68 -12.76
N CYS A 362 -49.32 -39.92 -13.02
CA CYS A 362 -48.84 -41.11 -13.74
C CYS A 362 -49.14 -42.41 -12.97
N ALA A 363 -49.00 -42.41 -11.65
CA ALA A 363 -49.26 -43.57 -10.81
C ALA A 363 -50.75 -43.98 -10.79
N ARG A 364 -51.66 -43.01 -10.92
CA ARG A 364 -53.11 -43.25 -10.99
C ARG A 364 -53.57 -43.73 -12.37
N ALA A 365 -52.83 -43.40 -13.43
CA ALA A 365 -53.09 -43.83 -14.80
C ALA A 365 -52.26 -45.06 -15.19
N GLN A 366 -52.41 -46.16 -14.43
CA GLN A 366 -51.63 -47.39 -14.66
C GLN A 366 -51.84 -47.93 -16.08
N GLY A 367 -50.74 -48.19 -16.80
CA GLY A 367 -50.76 -48.71 -18.17
C GLY A 367 -50.70 -47.64 -19.29
N ASN A 368 -50.74 -46.34 -18.97
CA ASN A 368 -50.63 -45.28 -19.99
C ASN A 368 -49.16 -44.94 -20.31
N ALA A 369 -48.59 -45.63 -21.32
CA ALA A 369 -47.21 -45.44 -21.76
C ALA A 369 -46.92 -44.00 -22.23
N LYS A 370 -47.87 -43.36 -22.92
CA LYS A 370 -47.74 -41.99 -23.43
C LYS A 370 -47.57 -40.97 -22.30
N MET A 371 -48.35 -41.10 -21.24
CA MET A 371 -48.28 -40.20 -20.08
C MET A 371 -46.92 -40.29 -19.36
N ARG A 372 -46.31 -41.47 -19.35
CA ARG A 372 -44.98 -41.68 -18.76
C ARG A 372 -43.86 -41.07 -19.61
N GLU A 373 -44.03 -41.10 -20.93
CA GLU A 373 -43.12 -40.43 -21.87
C GLU A 373 -43.20 -38.90 -21.73
N ASP A 374 -44.42 -38.36 -21.63
CA ASP A 374 -44.65 -36.92 -21.43
C ASP A 374 -44.07 -36.42 -20.09
N TYR A 375 -44.18 -37.23 -19.02
CA TYR A 375 -43.51 -36.95 -17.74
C TYR A 375 -41.98 -36.85 -17.86
N ASN A 376 -41.35 -37.75 -18.61
CA ASN A 376 -39.90 -37.71 -18.82
C ASN A 376 -39.49 -36.48 -19.62
N LYS A 377 -40.24 -36.12 -20.68
CA LYS A 377 -40.01 -34.89 -21.46
C LYS A 377 -40.14 -33.62 -20.61
N TRP A 378 -41.18 -33.57 -19.77
CA TRP A 378 -41.36 -32.48 -18.80
C TRP A 378 -40.18 -32.41 -17.81
N ARG A 379 -39.76 -33.54 -17.25
CA ARG A 379 -38.65 -33.60 -16.28
C ARG A 379 -37.36 -33.08 -16.89
N ASP A 380 -37.03 -33.50 -18.11
CA ASP A 380 -35.81 -33.07 -18.79
C ASP A 380 -35.86 -31.57 -19.12
N THR A 381 -37.05 -31.04 -19.45
CA THR A 381 -37.27 -29.60 -19.68
C THR A 381 -37.13 -28.79 -18.39
N ALA A 382 -37.73 -29.28 -17.30
CA ALA A 382 -37.64 -28.66 -15.99
C ALA A 382 -36.22 -28.68 -15.41
N GLN A 383 -35.44 -29.74 -15.69
CA GLN A 383 -34.04 -29.81 -15.29
C GLN A 383 -33.16 -28.84 -16.07
N LYS A 384 -33.42 -28.63 -17.37
CA LYS A 384 -32.76 -27.59 -18.17
C LYS A 384 -33.12 -26.18 -17.69
N ALA A 385 -34.39 -25.92 -17.38
CA ALA A 385 -34.84 -24.66 -16.81
C ALA A 385 -34.21 -24.38 -15.44
N MET A 386 -34.03 -25.42 -14.61
CA MET A 386 -33.35 -25.29 -13.32
C MET A 386 -31.90 -24.82 -13.46
N VAL A 387 -31.16 -25.34 -14.45
CA VAL A 387 -29.78 -24.90 -14.73
C VAL A 387 -29.79 -23.44 -15.17
N LYS A 388 -30.66 -23.06 -16.11
CA LYS A 388 -30.80 -21.66 -16.58
C LYS A 388 -31.13 -20.68 -15.46
N TYR A 389 -32.00 -21.07 -14.53
CA TYR A 389 -32.32 -20.26 -13.36
C TYR A 389 -31.13 -20.13 -12.39
N GLN A 390 -30.33 -21.19 -12.20
CA GLN A 390 -29.14 -21.16 -11.34
C GLN A 390 -28.01 -20.27 -11.88
N VAL A 391 -27.92 -20.13 -13.21
CA VAL A 391 -26.96 -19.22 -13.86
C VAL A 391 -27.55 -17.83 -14.14
N GLU A 392 -28.70 -17.50 -13.53
CA GLU A 392 -29.41 -16.22 -13.65
C GLU A 392 -29.84 -15.81 -15.09
N GLU A 393 -29.88 -16.77 -16.03
CA GLU A 393 -30.37 -16.55 -17.40
C GLU A 393 -31.91 -16.46 -17.49
N MET A 394 -32.63 -16.74 -16.39
CA MET A 394 -34.09 -16.63 -16.32
C MET A 394 -34.58 -16.27 -14.92
N SER A 395 -35.69 -15.52 -14.81
CA SER A 395 -36.30 -15.15 -13.53
C SER A 395 -37.03 -16.34 -12.87
N PHE A 396 -37.40 -16.20 -11.60
CA PHE A 396 -38.17 -17.23 -10.90
C PHE A 396 -39.56 -17.43 -11.53
N GLU A 397 -40.18 -16.36 -12.01
CA GLU A 397 -41.48 -16.37 -12.68
C GLU A 397 -41.40 -17.11 -14.01
N GLN A 398 -40.37 -16.80 -14.82
CA GLN A 398 -40.11 -17.50 -16.08
C GLN A 398 -39.79 -18.98 -15.86
N PHE A 399 -39.01 -19.30 -14.82
CA PHE A 399 -38.77 -20.67 -14.41
C PHE A 399 -40.09 -21.37 -14.04
N ALA A 400 -40.91 -20.76 -13.20
CA ALA A 400 -42.19 -21.31 -12.74
C ALA A 400 -43.17 -21.58 -13.90
N GLU A 401 -43.24 -20.67 -14.88
CA GLU A 401 -44.02 -20.84 -16.11
C GLU A 401 -43.49 -22.00 -16.96
N SER A 402 -42.17 -22.06 -17.17
CA SER A 402 -41.54 -23.07 -18.03
C SER A 402 -41.69 -24.51 -17.54
N ILE A 403 -41.96 -24.70 -16.24
CA ILE A 403 -42.10 -26.01 -15.62
C ILE A 403 -43.54 -26.37 -15.24
N GLN A 404 -44.54 -25.59 -15.70
CA GLN A 404 -45.94 -25.95 -15.47
C GLN A 404 -46.26 -27.33 -16.05
N ILE A 405 -47.06 -28.10 -15.31
CA ILE A 405 -47.53 -29.41 -15.74
C ILE A 405 -48.63 -29.19 -16.79
N PRO A 406 -48.55 -29.83 -17.97
CA PRO A 406 -49.60 -29.80 -18.99
C PRO A 406 -50.99 -30.25 -18.49
#